data_AF-F9CVC6-F1
#
_entry.id   AF-F9CVC6-F1
#
_cell.length_a   1.000
_cell.length_b   1.000
_cell.length_c   1.000
_cell.angle_alpha   90.00
_cell.angle_beta   90.00
_cell.angle_gamma   90.00
#
_symmetry.space_group_name_H-M   'P 1'
#
loop_
_entity.id
_entity.type
_entity.pdbx_description
1 polymer ?
#
loop_
_entity_poly.entity_id
_entity_poly.type
_entity_poly.pdbx_seq_one_letter_code
_entity_poly.pdbx_strand_id
1 'polypeptide(L)'
;MDFHPKDLPIAKTYDLKDVKDASDAVDDMVKIGFNNQKEGFKVLMPKEAKIAKRIGYTVTTGVTHGLRQKNEIRDIKYWTYHHDKDHYAIVLISNKILTELGF
;
A
#
# COMPACT_ATOMS: atom_id res chain seq x y z
N MET A 1 -9.85 -0.07 -21.38
CA MET A 1 -8.72 0.70 -20.84
C MET A 1 -7.85 -0.28 -20.08
N ASP A 2 -6.56 -0.35 -20.40
CA ASP A 2 -5.60 -1.12 -19.60
C ASP A 2 -5.26 -0.29 -18.36
N PHE A 3 -5.95 -0.56 -17.25
CA PHE A 3 -5.66 0.08 -15.97
C PHE A 3 -4.31 -0.41 -15.44
N HIS A 4 -3.36 0.50 -15.21
CA HIS A 4 -2.14 0.16 -14.48
C HIS A 4 -2.14 0.85 -13.10
N PRO A 5 -1.82 0.13 -12.00
CA PRO A 5 -1.74 0.72 -10.65
C PRO A 5 -0.70 1.85 -10.48
N LYS A 6 0.11 2.13 -11.50
CA LYS A 6 1.08 3.23 -11.53
C LYS A 6 0.39 4.57 -11.79
N ASP A 7 -0.80 4.53 -12.40
CA ASP A 7 -1.57 5.72 -12.79
C ASP A 7 -2.45 6.24 -11.64
N LEU A 8 -2.56 5.47 -10.55
CA LEU A 8 -3.26 5.91 -9.34
C LEU A 8 -2.52 7.09 -8.68
N PRO A 9 -3.24 8.13 -8.23
CA PRO A 9 -2.64 9.20 -7.45
C PRO A 9 -2.13 8.65 -6.10
N ILE A 10 -0.93 9.05 -5.68
CA ILE A 10 -0.24 8.53 -4.50
C ILE A 10 0.05 9.67 -3.53
N ALA A 11 -0.54 9.62 -2.34
CA ALA A 11 -0.29 10.58 -1.26
C ALA A 11 1.14 10.44 -0.73
N LYS A 12 1.59 9.20 -0.54
CA LYS A 12 2.90 8.91 0.03
C LYS A 12 3.50 7.63 -0.49
N THR A 13 4.81 7.67 -0.72
CA THR A 13 5.62 6.50 -1.08
C THR A 13 6.55 6.15 0.07
N TYR A 14 6.61 4.87 0.42
CA TYR A 14 7.50 4.32 1.43
C TYR A 14 8.52 3.42 0.76
N ASP A 15 9.81 3.71 0.96
CA ASP A 15 10.91 2.88 0.49
C ASP A 15 11.42 2.03 1.65
N LEU A 16 11.06 0.75 1.64
CA LEU A 16 11.20 -0.14 2.80
C LEU A 16 12.36 -1.12 2.59
N LYS A 17 13.26 -1.20 3.58
CA LYS A 17 14.42 -2.09 3.49
C LYS A 17 14.18 -3.42 4.18
N ASP A 18 13.36 -3.42 5.22
CA ASP A 18 13.09 -4.60 6.03
C ASP A 18 11.66 -4.63 6.63
N VAL A 19 11.42 -5.62 7.48
CA VAL A 19 10.13 -5.83 8.14
C VAL A 19 9.83 -4.78 9.20
N LYS A 20 10.84 -4.19 9.83
CA LYS A 20 10.65 -3.12 10.82
C LYS A 20 10.16 -1.86 10.12
N ASP A 21 10.81 -1.47 9.03
CA ASP A 21 10.37 -0.34 8.19
C ASP A 21 8.92 -0.56 7.73
N ALA A 22 8.57 -1.81 7.39
CA ALA A 22 7.21 -2.17 6.99
C ALA A 22 6.17 -1.96 8.10
N SER A 23 6.48 -2.32 9.33
CA SER A 23 5.60 -2.07 10.48
C SER A 23 5.43 -0.57 10.73
N ASP A 24 6.52 0.20 10.69
CA ASP A 24 6.47 1.65 10.89
C ASP A 24 5.64 2.35 9.79
N ALA A 25 5.76 1.88 8.54
CA ALA A 25 4.96 2.36 7.42
C ALA A 25 3.48 2.01 7.55
N VAL A 26 3.14 0.82 8.05
CA VAL A 26 1.75 0.41 8.35
C VAL A 26 1.12 1.35 9.36
N ASP A 27 1.82 1.61 10.47
CA ASP A 27 1.32 2.47 11.54
C ASP A 27 1.03 3.89 11.01
N ASP A 28 1.92 4.41 10.17
CA ASP A 28 1.74 5.71 9.51
C ASP A 28 0.56 5.70 8.51
N MET A 29 0.45 4.70 7.64
CA MET A 29 -0.69 4.57 6.69
C MET A 29 -2.03 4.49 7.43
N VAL A 30 -2.10 3.69 8.50
CA VAL A 30 -3.31 3.56 9.33
C VAL A 30 -3.58 4.83 10.12
N LYS A 31 -2.54 5.58 10.52
CA LYS A 31 -2.68 6.90 11.14
C LYS A 31 -3.28 7.93 10.21
N ILE A 32 -2.80 7.95 8.96
CA ILE A 32 -3.26 8.87 7.93
C ILE A 32 -4.68 8.51 7.46
N GLY A 33 -4.94 7.21 7.28
CA GLY A 33 -6.22 6.67 6.83
C GLY A 33 -6.38 6.66 5.31
N PHE A 34 -7.21 5.75 4.80
CA PHE A 34 -7.39 5.49 3.37
C PHE A 34 -8.66 6.12 2.75
N ASN A 35 -9.55 6.67 3.58
CA ASN A 35 -10.83 7.24 3.14
C ASN A 35 -10.85 8.77 3.18
N ASN A 36 -9.88 9.38 3.86
CA ASN A 36 -9.81 10.83 4.05
C ASN A 36 -9.02 11.52 2.92
N GLN A 37 -8.45 10.73 2.00
CA GLN A 37 -7.55 11.19 0.95
C GLN A 37 -8.02 10.61 -0.38
N LYS A 38 -8.01 11.41 -1.46
CA LYS A 38 -8.35 10.94 -2.81
C LYS A 38 -7.19 10.23 -3.51
N GLU A 39 -6.31 9.63 -2.72
CA GLU A 39 -5.02 9.10 -3.15
C GLU A 39 -4.73 7.79 -2.41
N GLY A 40 -3.88 6.96 -3.01
CA GLY A 40 -3.39 5.73 -2.40
C GLY A 40 -2.01 5.88 -1.74
N PHE A 41 -1.50 4.78 -1.20
CA PHE A 41 -0.14 4.66 -0.73
C PHE A 41 0.65 3.72 -1.63
N LYS A 42 1.94 4.01 -1.80
CA LYS A 42 2.86 3.15 -2.54
C LYS A 42 3.96 2.67 -1.61
N VAL A 43 4.27 1.40 -1.69
CA VAL A 43 5.39 0.77 -1.00
C VAL A 43 6.37 0.27 -2.04
N LEU A 44 7.63 0.66 -1.93
CA LEU A 44 8.75 0.09 -2.67
C LEU A 44 9.44 -0.93 -1.75
N MET A 45 9.75 -2.09 -2.32
CA MET A 45 10.40 -3.19 -1.63
C MET A 45 11.61 -3.63 -2.45
N PRO A 46 12.76 -3.95 -1.84
CA PRO A 46 13.91 -4.46 -2.56
C PRO A 46 13.55 -5.72 -3.33
N LYS A 47 14.14 -5.94 -4.49
CA LYS A 47 13.98 -7.16 -5.29
C LYS A 47 14.69 -8.39 -4.72
N GLU A 48 14.82 -8.46 -3.41
CA GLU A 48 15.21 -9.67 -2.72
C GLU A 48 13.95 -10.47 -2.36
N ALA A 49 13.73 -11.60 -3.02
CA ALA A 49 12.46 -12.33 -2.98
C ALA A 49 11.96 -12.66 -1.56
N LYS A 50 12.86 -13.02 -0.63
CA LYS A 50 12.49 -13.37 0.75
C LYS A 50 12.09 -12.14 1.56
N ILE A 51 12.82 -11.04 1.43
CA ILE A 51 12.54 -9.78 2.11
C ILE A 51 11.26 -9.15 1.53
N ALA A 52 11.14 -9.06 0.20
CA ALA A 52 9.96 -8.52 -0.47
C ALA A 52 8.67 -9.23 -0.04
N LYS A 53 8.68 -10.58 0.02
CA LYS A 53 7.52 -11.35 0.49
C LYS A 53 7.14 -11.03 1.93
N ARG A 54 8.13 -10.89 2.81
CA ARG A 54 7.90 -10.55 4.22
C ARG A 54 7.34 -9.14 4.36
N ILE A 55 7.94 -8.16 3.68
CA ILE A 55 7.46 -6.78 3.68
C ILE A 55 6.03 -6.71 3.15
N GLY A 56 5.75 -7.33 1.99
CA GLY A 56 4.41 -7.31 1.40
C GLY A 56 3.35 -7.96 2.29
N TYR A 57 3.68 -9.07 2.95
CA TYR A 57 2.80 -9.67 3.95
C TYR A 57 2.57 -8.76 5.16
N THR A 58 3.63 -8.17 5.73
CA THR A 58 3.54 -7.24 6.85
C THR A 58 2.68 -6.03 6.51
N VAL A 59 2.86 -5.43 5.33
CA VAL A 59 2.08 -4.28 4.88
C VAL A 59 0.60 -4.63 4.73
N THR A 60 0.28 -5.67 3.95
CA THR A 60 -1.11 -6.01 3.64
C THR A 60 -1.89 -6.47 4.88
N THR A 61 -1.29 -7.32 5.71
CA THR A 61 -1.93 -7.79 6.95
C THR A 61 -1.97 -6.71 8.02
N GLY A 62 -0.89 -5.93 8.14
CA GLY A 62 -0.76 -4.84 9.10
C GLY A 62 -1.79 -3.74 8.86
N VAL A 63 -1.96 -3.28 7.61
CA VAL A 63 -2.99 -2.28 7.25
C VAL A 63 -4.38 -2.81 7.61
N THR A 64 -4.70 -4.04 7.19
CA THR A 64 -6.01 -4.65 7.49
C THR A 64 -6.27 -4.74 9.00
N HIS A 65 -5.24 -5.09 9.77
CA HIS A 65 -5.31 -5.19 11.22
C HIS A 65 -5.46 -3.83 11.89
N GLY A 66 -4.64 -2.84 11.52
CA GLY A 66 -4.68 -1.49 12.09
C GLY A 66 -6.00 -0.77 11.81
N LEU A 67 -6.53 -0.88 10.58
CA LEU A 67 -7.85 -0.34 10.25
C LEU A 67 -8.97 -0.99 11.08
N ARG A 68 -8.87 -2.31 11.34
CA ARG A 68 -9.81 -3.01 12.23
C ARG A 68 -9.77 -2.43 13.64
N GLN A 69 -8.59 -2.19 14.21
CA GLN A 69 -8.46 -1.66 15.56
C GLN A 69 -9.05 -0.24 15.68
N LYS A 70 -8.97 0.55 14.61
CA LYS A 70 -9.57 1.89 14.53
C LYS A 70 -11.06 1.91 14.19
N ASN A 71 -11.67 0.75 13.97
CA ASN A 71 -13.04 0.63 13.48
C ASN A 71 -13.26 1.36 12.14
N GLU A 72 -12.24 1.38 11.29
CA GLU A 72 -12.29 1.95 9.93
C GLU A 72 -12.66 0.90 8.88
N ILE A 73 -13.10 1.37 7.70
CA ILE A 73 -13.44 0.50 6.56
C ILE A 73 -12.17 -0.18 6.05
N ARG A 74 -12.21 -1.51 5.96
CA ARG A 74 -11.08 -2.37 5.56
C ARG A 74 -11.11 -2.75 4.07
N ASP A 75 -11.99 -2.15 3.29
CA ASP A 75 -12.12 -2.40 1.85
C ASP A 75 -10.98 -1.70 1.09
N ILE A 76 -9.79 -2.28 1.20
CA ILE A 76 -8.55 -1.80 0.60
C ILE A 76 -8.20 -2.71 -0.58
N LYS A 77 -8.06 -2.12 -1.76
CA LYS A 77 -7.50 -2.76 -2.94
C LYS A 77 -6.00 -2.57 -2.96
N TYR A 78 -5.29 -3.59 -3.44
CA TYR A 78 -3.87 -3.47 -3.68
C TYR A 78 -3.41 -4.28 -4.88
N TRP A 79 -2.31 -3.83 -5.47
CA TRP A 79 -1.65 -4.51 -6.58
C TRP A 79 -0.15 -4.49 -6.37
N THR A 80 0.49 -5.59 -6.75
CA THR A 80 1.95 -5.74 -6.73
C THR A 80 2.48 -5.81 -8.15
N TYR A 81 3.54 -5.06 -8.46
CA TYR A 81 4.15 -5.07 -9.79
C TYR A 81 5.66 -4.78 -9.74
N HIS A 82 6.37 -5.05 -10.84
CA HIS A 82 7.78 -4.67 -10.99
C HIS A 82 7.89 -3.16 -11.24
N HIS A 83 8.45 -2.42 -10.28
CA HIS A 83 8.50 -0.97 -10.37
C HIS A 83 9.62 -0.49 -11.29
N ASP A 84 10.86 -0.86 -10.94
CA ASP A 84 12.10 -0.53 -11.64
C ASP A 84 13.06 -1.75 -11.61
N LYS A 85 14.37 -1.55 -11.74
CA LYS A 85 15.37 -2.63 -11.71
C LYS A 85 15.57 -3.23 -10.32
N ASP A 86 15.41 -2.44 -9.27
CA ASP A 86 15.81 -2.73 -7.90
C ASP A 86 14.62 -2.96 -6.97
N HIS A 87 13.41 -2.54 -7.36
CA HIS A 87 12.21 -2.56 -6.54
C HIS A 87 11.03 -3.30 -7.15
N TYR A 88 10.33 -4.03 -6.30
CA TYR A 88 8.91 -4.30 -6.44
C TYR A 88 8.12 -3.13 -5.85
N ALA A 89 6.90 -2.90 -6.34
CA ALA A 89 5.98 -1.97 -5.71
C ALA A 89 4.68 -2.65 -5.30
N ILE A 90 4.11 -2.21 -4.19
CA ILE A 90 2.70 -2.42 -3.84
C ILE A 90 2.02 -1.05 -3.83
N VAL A 91 0.88 -0.94 -4.50
CA VAL A 91 0.00 0.23 -4.35
C VAL A 91 -1.24 -0.21 -3.59
N LEU A 92 -1.64 0.56 -2.57
CA LEU A 92 -2.80 0.32 -1.73
C LEU A 92 -3.74 1.54 -1.79
N ILE A 93 -5.03 1.32 -2.00
CA ILE A 93 -6.04 2.39 -2.05
C ILE A 93 -7.37 1.85 -1.54
N SER A 94 -8.21 2.68 -0.90
CA SER A 94 -9.56 2.23 -0.56
C SER A 94 -10.40 2.07 -1.83
N ASN A 95 -11.26 1.05 -1.83
CA ASN A 95 -12.16 0.78 -2.96
C ASN A 95 -13.16 1.93 -3.18
N LYS A 96 -13.53 2.63 -2.11
CA LYS A 96 -14.36 3.84 -2.16
C LYS A 96 -13.68 4.92 -3.01
N ILE A 97 -12.43 5.26 -2.70
CA ILE A 97 -11.69 6.29 -3.43
C ILE A 97 -11.39 5.85 -4.87
N LEU A 98 -11.07 4.57 -5.07
CA LEU A 98 -10.88 4.01 -6.41
C LEU A 98 -12.11 4.26 -7.31
N THR A 99 -13.31 4.00 -6.78
CA THR A 99 -14.58 4.26 -7.48
C THR A 99 -14.80 5.76 -7.72
N GLU A 100 -14.50 6.61 -6.74
CA GLU A 100 -14.61 8.08 -6.88
C GLU A 100 -13.68 8.64 -7.96
N LEU A 101 -12.55 7.99 -8.22
CA LEU A 101 -11.61 8.36 -9.28
C LEU A 101 -12.03 7.85 -10.66
N GLY A 102 -13.08 7.03 -10.76
CA GLY A 102 -13.62 6.52 -12.01
C GLY A 102 -12.89 5.28 -12.57
N PHE A 103 -12.22 4.53 -11.70
CA PHE A 103 -11.60 3.24 -12.04
C PHE A 103 -12.52 2.04 -11.76
#